data_AF-A0A3N5NY38-F1
#
_entry.id   AF-A0A3N5NY38-F1
#
_cell.length_a   1.000
_cell.length_b   1.000
_cell.length_c   1.000
_cell.angle_alpha   90.00
_cell.angle_beta   90.00
_cell.angle_gamma   90.00
#
_symmetry.space_group_name_H-M   'P 1'
#
loop_
_entity.id
_entity.type
_entity.pdbx_description
1 polymer ?
#
loop_
_entity_poly.entity_id
_entity_poly.type
_entity_poly.pdbx_seq_one_letter_code
_entity_poly.pdbx_strand_id
1 'polypeptide(L)'
;MQAITRWLLLSIMILTPAVASAQGETDDSNFFWDVTKGVLFDPTTYTPAVLTYTSMKLDWDSSQVLFRNGWVEQNHRFTVSGRPNDIPLSYADGNRKIQQMALLHLQESVVNNLAANVFENVLAAKYPQHRKLFKVLSWMERIAFASYVSYVASSSHFKQAERNRQLAFEYGFK
;
A
#
# COMPACT_ATOMS: atom_id res chain seq x y z
N MET A 1 4.46 -30.05 13.35
CA MET A 1 3.42 -29.31 14.12
C MET A 1 3.96 -28.18 15.00
N GLN A 2 5.14 -28.28 15.62
CA GLN A 2 5.67 -27.22 16.51
C GLN A 2 5.99 -25.88 15.85
N ALA A 3 6.29 -25.85 14.55
CA ALA A 3 6.61 -24.60 13.84
C ALA A 3 5.37 -23.70 13.64
N ILE A 4 4.20 -24.29 13.39
CA ILE A 4 2.93 -23.56 13.18
C ILE A 4 2.49 -22.85 14.46
N THR A 5 2.76 -23.47 15.62
CA THR A 5 2.44 -22.90 16.93
C THR A 5 3.28 -21.66 17.27
N ARG A 6 4.54 -21.61 16.81
CA ARG A 6 5.42 -20.45 17.01
C ARG A 6 4.99 -19.24 16.18
N TRP A 7 4.54 -19.46 14.94
CA TRP A 7 4.02 -18.38 14.10
C TRP A 7 2.69 -17.84 14.62
N LEU A 8 1.80 -18.70 15.13
CA LEU A 8 0.53 -18.29 15.75
C LEU A 8 0.74 -17.44 17.01
N LEU A 9 1.72 -17.77 17.86
CA LEU A 9 2.06 -16.98 19.04
C LEU A 9 2.66 -15.61 18.69
N LEU A 10 3.48 -15.54 17.64
CA LEU A 10 4.00 -14.28 17.09
C LEU A 10 2.88 -13.39 16.53
N SER A 11 1.92 -13.97 15.80
CA SER A 11 0.75 -13.25 15.30
C SER A 11 -0.14 -12.73 16.42
N ILE A 12 -0.33 -13.52 17.49
CA ILE A 12 -1.14 -13.12 18.65
C ILE A 12 -0.45 -12.02 19.45
N MET A 13 0.89 -11.99 19.54
CA MET A 13 1.62 -10.87 20.18
C MET A 13 1.58 -9.57 19.38
N ILE A 14 1.44 -9.63 18.05
CA ILE A 14 1.27 -8.44 17.19
C ILE A 14 -0.19 -7.94 17.25
N LEU A 15 -1.14 -8.85 17.51
CA LEU A 15 -2.58 -8.56 17.56
C LEU A 15 -3.12 -8.28 18.96
N THR A 16 -2.32 -8.43 20.03
CA THR A 16 -2.72 -7.92 21.34
C THR A 16 -2.83 -6.40 21.23
N PRO A 17 -4.02 -5.80 21.40
CA PRO A 17 -4.13 -4.36 21.54
C PRO A 17 -3.29 -4.02 22.77
N ALA A 18 -2.12 -3.43 22.55
CA ALA A 18 -1.38 -2.80 23.63
C ALA A 18 -2.40 -1.91 24.32
N VAL A 19 -2.67 -2.18 25.59
CA VAL A 19 -3.50 -1.30 26.41
C VAL A 19 -2.75 0.02 26.36
N ALA A 20 -3.19 0.93 25.49
CA ALA A 20 -2.57 2.20 25.26
C ALA A 20 -2.84 3.02 26.52
N SER A 21 -2.00 2.78 27.53
CA SER A 21 -1.88 3.66 28.67
C SER A 21 -1.23 4.92 28.13
N ALA A 22 -2.06 5.83 27.66
CA ALA A 22 -1.66 7.19 27.35
C ALA A 22 -1.26 7.83 28.68
N GLN A 23 -0.01 7.60 29.10
CA GLN A 23 0.66 8.50 30.02
C GLN A 23 0.52 9.89 29.42
N GLY A 24 -0.09 10.81 30.17
CA GLY A 24 -0.27 12.18 29.72
C GLY A 24 1.11 12.79 29.52
N GLU A 25 1.62 12.76 28.30
CA GLU A 25 2.73 13.61 27.89
C GLU A 25 2.26 15.05 28.04
N THR A 26 2.65 15.60 29.18
CA THR A 26 2.94 17.01 29.34
C THR A 26 4.36 17.16 28.80
N ASP A 27 4.52 17.64 27.57
CA ASP A 27 5.83 18.07 27.09
C ASP A 27 5.70 19.03 25.92
N ASP A 28 6.65 19.97 25.84
CA ASP A 28 6.73 21.11 24.91
C ASP A 28 6.99 20.67 23.44
N SER A 29 6.16 19.77 22.90
CA SER A 29 6.36 19.24 21.56
C SER A 29 5.84 20.22 20.49
N ASN A 30 6.72 20.54 19.54
CA ASN A 30 6.38 21.39 18.41
C ASN A 30 5.35 20.66 17.53
N PHE A 31 4.13 21.22 17.43
CA PHE A 31 3.03 20.71 16.61
C PHE A 31 3.46 20.23 15.22
N PHE A 32 4.31 21.01 14.54
CA PHE A 32 4.81 20.65 13.21
C PHE A 32 5.61 19.34 13.23
N TRP A 33 6.43 19.17 14.26
CA TRP A 33 7.26 17.98 14.44
C TRP A 33 6.43 16.75 14.79
N ASP A 34 5.38 16.91 15.58
CA ASP A 34 4.47 15.82 15.95
C ASP A 34 3.69 15.32 14.74
N VAL A 35 3.17 16.22 13.91
CA VAL A 35 2.51 15.85 12.65
C VAL A 35 3.50 15.16 11.72
N THR A 36 4.72 15.70 11.58
CA THR A 36 5.75 15.13 10.69
C THR A 36 6.13 13.71 11.11
N LYS A 37 6.41 13.49 12.41
CA LYS A 37 6.69 12.15 12.96
C LYS A 37 5.49 11.23 12.79
N GLY A 38 4.28 11.75 13.06
CA GLY A 38 3.03 11.03 12.91
C GLY A 38 2.86 10.47 11.51
N VAL A 39 3.20 11.23 10.46
CA VAL A 39 3.16 10.74 9.08
C VAL A 39 4.33 9.82 8.74
N LEU A 40 5.56 10.21 9.13
CA LEU A 40 6.77 9.48 8.77
C LEU A 40 6.81 8.06 9.36
N PHE A 41 6.30 7.88 10.58
CA PHE A 41 6.30 6.59 11.26
C PHE A 41 4.98 5.82 11.12
N ASP A 42 3.97 6.36 10.44
CA ASP A 42 2.74 5.63 10.18
C ASP A 42 2.94 4.62 9.03
N PRO A 43 2.80 3.31 9.26
CA PRO A 43 2.92 2.31 8.20
C PRO A 43 1.89 2.47 7.08
N THR A 44 0.73 3.08 7.37
CA THR A 44 -0.30 3.37 6.36
C THR A 44 0.16 4.39 5.33
N THR A 45 1.19 5.20 5.62
CA THR A 45 1.83 6.12 4.67
C THR A 45 2.48 5.37 3.51
N TYR A 46 3.06 4.19 3.78
CA TYR A 46 3.87 3.45 2.79
C TYR A 46 3.12 2.26 2.19
N THR A 47 2.14 1.72 2.91
CA THR A 47 1.45 0.48 2.54
C THR A 47 0.86 0.53 1.11
N PRO A 48 0.12 1.58 0.70
CA PRO A 48 -0.42 1.66 -0.66
C PRO A 48 0.66 1.69 -1.74
N ALA A 49 1.75 2.43 -1.51
CA ALA A 49 2.87 2.52 -2.45
C ALA A 49 3.58 1.17 -2.62
N VAL A 50 3.87 0.48 -1.50
CA VAL A 50 4.53 -0.83 -1.50
C VAL A 50 3.67 -1.88 -2.20
N LEU A 51 2.38 -1.94 -1.88
CA LEU A 51 1.47 -2.91 -2.49
C LEU A 51 1.29 -2.66 -3.98
N THR A 52 1.15 -1.39 -4.38
CA THR A 52 1.06 -1.01 -5.80
C THR A 52 2.32 -1.41 -6.57
N TYR A 53 3.50 -1.05 -6.04
CA TYR A 53 4.77 -1.42 -6.65
C TYR A 53 4.86 -2.94 -6.82
N THR A 54 4.61 -3.67 -5.74
CA THR A 54 4.74 -5.14 -5.71
C THR A 54 3.76 -5.79 -6.69
N SER A 55 2.49 -5.40 -6.66
CA SER A 55 1.47 -6.00 -7.52
C SER A 55 1.74 -5.73 -8.99
N MET A 56 2.07 -4.47 -9.34
CA MET A 56 2.35 -4.11 -10.73
C MET A 56 3.65 -4.75 -11.21
N LYS A 57 4.64 -4.90 -10.34
CA LYS A 57 5.90 -5.57 -10.67
C LYS A 57 5.68 -7.05 -10.95
N LEU A 58 4.88 -7.73 -10.13
CA LEU A 58 4.51 -9.12 -10.35
C LEU A 58 3.72 -9.32 -11.64
N ASP A 59 2.75 -8.44 -11.92
CA ASP A 59 2.01 -8.42 -13.20
C ASP A 59 3.00 -8.28 -14.36
N TRP A 60 3.82 -7.23 -14.35
CA TRP A 60 4.76 -6.91 -15.42
C TRP A 60 5.79 -8.01 -15.67
N ASP A 61 6.40 -8.54 -14.62
CA ASP A 61 7.42 -9.59 -14.73
C ASP A 61 6.78 -10.90 -15.23
N SER A 62 5.56 -11.24 -14.81
CA SER A 62 4.85 -12.41 -15.31
C SER A 62 4.49 -12.30 -16.80
N SER A 63 4.14 -11.10 -17.28
CA SER A 63 3.85 -10.87 -18.70
C SER A 63 5.10 -11.05 -19.59
N GLN A 64 6.32 -10.83 -19.07
CA GLN A 64 7.54 -10.96 -19.87
C GLN A 64 7.75 -12.37 -20.42
N VAL A 65 7.37 -13.40 -19.66
CA VAL A 65 7.44 -14.80 -20.11
C VAL A 65 6.53 -14.99 -21.33
N LEU A 66 5.33 -14.42 -21.30
CA LEU A 66 4.37 -14.50 -22.42
C LEU A 66 4.88 -13.74 -23.65
N PHE A 67 5.43 -12.54 -23.47
CA PHE A 67 5.91 -11.72 -24.59
C PHE A 67 7.07 -12.37 -25.34
N ARG A 68 7.97 -13.04 -24.63
CA ARG A 68 9.05 -13.84 -25.24
C ARG A 68 8.54 -14.96 -26.13
N ASN A 69 7.29 -15.38 -25.92
CA ASN A 69 6.61 -16.43 -26.68
C ASN A 69 5.56 -15.85 -27.66
N GLY A 70 5.65 -14.57 -28.01
CA GLY A 70 4.85 -13.94 -29.06
C GLY A 70 3.46 -13.45 -28.62
N TRP A 71 3.16 -13.48 -27.31
CA TRP A 71 1.92 -12.90 -26.80
C TRP A 71 1.99 -11.38 -26.77
N VAL A 72 0.85 -10.73 -26.95
CA VAL A 72 0.69 -9.27 -26.84
C VAL A 72 0.22 -8.89 -25.43
N GLU A 73 0.46 -7.65 -25.03
CA GLU A 73 0.02 -7.15 -23.74
C GLU A 73 -1.47 -6.83 -23.77
N GLN A 74 -2.23 -7.45 -22.87
CA GLN A 74 -3.66 -7.21 -22.71
C GLN A 74 -3.93 -5.99 -21.82
N ASN A 75 -3.03 -5.72 -20.88
CA ASN A 75 -3.12 -4.59 -19.98
C ASN A 75 -2.78 -3.30 -20.73
N HIS A 76 -3.81 -2.55 -21.13
CA HIS A 76 -3.68 -1.24 -21.78
C HIS A 76 -2.77 -0.25 -21.05
N ARG A 77 -2.52 -0.42 -19.74
CA ARG A 77 -1.58 0.42 -18.98
C ARG A 77 -0.13 0.14 -19.34
N PHE A 78 0.19 -1.00 -19.93
CA PHE A 78 1.55 -1.41 -20.28
C PHE A 78 1.75 -1.57 -21.79
N THR A 79 0.91 -0.94 -22.61
CA THR A 79 1.08 -0.88 -24.06
C THR A 79 1.57 0.49 -24.52
N VAL A 80 2.23 0.52 -25.69
CA VAL A 80 2.72 1.77 -26.30
C VAL A 80 1.56 2.68 -26.73
N SER A 81 0.49 2.12 -27.31
CA SER A 81 -0.67 2.92 -27.75
C SER A 81 -1.65 3.27 -26.62
N GLY A 82 -1.55 2.63 -25.45
CA GLY A 82 -2.56 2.73 -24.40
C GLY A 82 -3.86 1.96 -24.70
N ARG A 83 -3.87 1.08 -25.70
CA ARG A 83 -4.98 0.16 -26.02
C ARG A 83 -4.65 -1.27 -25.55
N PRO A 84 -5.67 -2.09 -25.24
CA PRO A 84 -5.44 -3.51 -24.97
C PRO A 84 -5.01 -4.27 -26.24
N ASN A 85 -4.31 -5.40 -26.06
CA ASN A 85 -3.84 -6.29 -27.13
C ASN A 85 -2.90 -5.62 -28.13
N ASP A 86 -1.96 -4.83 -27.61
CA ASP A 86 -1.01 -4.08 -28.42
C ASP A 86 0.43 -4.34 -27.97
N ILE A 87 1.38 -3.71 -28.68
CA ILE A 87 2.81 -3.80 -28.42
C ILE A 87 3.08 -3.41 -26.95
N PRO A 88 3.72 -4.31 -26.16
CA PRO A 88 4.09 -4.00 -24.79
C PRO A 88 5.10 -2.85 -24.75
N LEU A 89 5.09 -2.10 -23.65
CA LEU A 89 6.17 -1.18 -23.32
C LEU A 89 7.51 -1.94 -23.24
N SER A 90 8.61 -1.21 -23.40
CA SER A 90 9.92 -1.77 -23.08
C SER A 90 9.99 -2.14 -21.59
N TYR A 91 10.81 -3.13 -21.23
CA TYR A 91 10.97 -3.54 -19.83
C TYR A 91 11.33 -2.37 -18.91
N ALA A 92 12.21 -1.48 -19.38
CA ALA A 92 12.64 -0.29 -18.65
C ALA A 92 11.50 0.73 -18.48
N ASP A 93 10.71 0.96 -19.53
CA ASP A 93 9.57 1.89 -19.48
C ASP A 93 8.46 1.36 -18.56
N GLY A 94 8.20 0.05 -18.59
CA GLY A 94 7.29 -0.62 -17.66
C GLY A 94 7.74 -0.41 -16.20
N ASN A 95 9.02 -0.63 -15.90
CA ASN A 95 9.56 -0.39 -14.54
C ASN A 95 9.47 1.08 -14.12
N ARG A 96 9.75 2.02 -15.03
CA ARG A 96 9.63 3.46 -14.76
C ARG A 96 8.17 3.82 -14.44
N LYS A 97 7.22 3.26 -15.18
CA LYS A 97 5.78 3.46 -14.95
C LYS A 97 5.34 2.91 -13.59
N ILE A 98 5.81 1.71 -13.22
CA ILE A 98 5.54 1.11 -11.90
C ILE A 98 6.03 2.01 -10.77
N GLN A 99 7.25 2.54 -10.88
CA GLN A 99 7.82 3.45 -9.89
C GLN A 99 7.02 4.75 -9.78
N GLN A 100 6.63 5.35 -10.90
CA GLN A 100 5.81 6.56 -10.92
C GLN A 100 4.46 6.33 -10.23
N MET A 101 3.78 5.22 -10.51
CA MET A 101 2.50 4.89 -9.87
C MET A 101 2.66 4.66 -8.36
N ALA A 102 3.72 3.96 -7.94
CA ALA A 102 4.00 3.77 -6.52
C ALA A 102 4.27 5.10 -5.81
N LEU A 103 5.00 6.02 -6.46
CA LEU A 103 5.26 7.36 -5.93
C LEU A 103 3.99 8.21 -5.81
N LEU A 104 3.07 8.12 -6.78
CA LEU A 104 1.78 8.81 -6.71
C LEU A 104 0.98 8.35 -5.49
N HIS A 105 0.85 7.04 -5.26
CA HIS A 105 0.11 6.54 -4.09
C HIS A 105 0.82 6.84 -2.76
N LEU A 106 2.15 6.95 -2.75
CA LEU A 106 2.89 7.44 -1.58
C LEU A 106 2.50 8.89 -1.28
N GLN A 107 2.46 9.76 -2.30
CA GLN A 107 2.06 11.16 -2.14
C GLN A 107 0.63 11.28 -1.62
N GLU A 108 -0.30 10.52 -2.18
CA GLU A 108 -1.70 10.49 -1.71
C GLU A 108 -1.80 10.07 -0.25
N SER A 109 -1.03 9.06 0.17
CA SER A 109 -1.02 8.54 1.53
C SER A 109 -0.36 9.50 2.52
N VAL A 110 0.71 10.20 2.11
CA VAL A 110 1.32 11.29 2.88
C VAL A 110 0.32 12.42 3.11
N VAL A 111 -0.41 12.84 2.07
CA VAL A 111 -1.42 13.90 2.17
C VAL A 111 -2.57 13.46 3.09
N ASN A 112 -3.07 12.24 2.95
CA ASN A 112 -4.12 11.70 3.81
C ASN A 112 -3.70 11.70 5.28
N ASN A 113 -2.52 11.16 5.55
CA ASN A 113 -2.03 11.03 6.92
C ASN A 113 -1.69 12.38 7.54
N LEU A 114 -1.20 13.35 6.75
CA LEU A 114 -0.98 14.71 7.22
C LEU A 114 -2.32 15.36 7.60
N ALA A 115 -3.34 15.25 6.75
CA ALA A 115 -4.67 15.78 7.04
C ALA A 115 -5.25 15.15 8.31
N ALA A 116 -5.19 13.82 8.44
CA ALA A 116 -5.68 13.08 9.60
C ALA A 116 -4.98 13.51 10.91
N ASN A 117 -3.64 13.67 10.88
CA ASN A 117 -2.88 14.14 12.05
C ASN A 117 -3.21 15.60 12.40
N VAL A 118 -3.41 16.47 11.42
CA VAL A 118 -3.83 17.87 11.67
C VAL A 118 -5.23 17.90 12.30
N PHE A 119 -6.19 17.18 11.75
CA PHE A 119 -7.55 17.11 12.31
C PHE A 119 -7.57 16.52 13.71
N GLU A 120 -6.82 15.43 13.96
CA GLU A 120 -6.68 14.84 15.29
C GLU A 120 -6.20 15.87 16.31
N ASN A 121 -5.11 16.58 16.01
CA ASN A 121 -4.52 17.55 16.92
C ASN A 121 -5.42 18.76 17.16
N VAL A 122 -6.05 19.31 16.11
CA VAL A 122 -6.98 20.44 16.24
C VAL A 122 -8.20 20.06 17.09
N LEU A 123 -8.78 18.88 16.86
CA LEU A 123 -9.94 18.40 17.62
C LEU A 123 -9.56 18.05 19.07
N ALA A 124 -8.39 17.45 19.29
CA ALA A 124 -7.87 17.15 20.62
C ALA A 124 -7.57 18.41 21.43
N ALA A 125 -7.04 19.46 20.80
CA ALA A 125 -6.79 20.75 21.45
C ALA A 125 -8.11 21.47 21.81
N LYS A 126 -9.11 21.40 20.92
CA LYS A 126 -10.42 22.03 21.14
C LYS A 126 -11.27 21.29 22.19
N TYR A 127 -11.18 19.97 22.24
CA TYR A 127 -12.00 19.10 23.09
C TYR A 127 -11.12 18.07 23.84
N PRO A 128 -10.33 18.50 24.83
CA PRO A 128 -9.32 17.67 25.48
C PRO A 128 -9.89 16.43 26.17
N GLN A 129 -11.12 16.50 26.68
CA GLN A 129 -11.83 15.37 27.29
C GLN A 129 -12.12 14.21 26.31
N HIS A 130 -12.08 14.48 25.00
CA HIS A 130 -12.33 13.49 23.95
C HIS A 130 -11.08 13.14 23.13
N ARG A 131 -9.87 13.52 23.58
CA ARG A 131 -8.60 13.26 22.85
C ARG A 131 -8.44 11.80 22.41
N LYS A 132 -8.78 10.84 23.28
CA LYS A 132 -8.71 9.41 22.96
C LYS A 132 -9.65 9.01 21.81
N LEU A 133 -10.85 9.58 21.77
CA LEU A 133 -11.83 9.32 20.71
C LEU A 133 -11.29 9.81 19.35
N PHE A 134 -10.80 11.04 19.28
CA PHE A 134 -10.24 11.57 18.03
C PHE A 134 -9.03 10.79 17.55
N LYS A 135 -8.16 10.36 18.47
CA LYS A 135 -7.04 9.47 18.14
C LYS A 135 -7.53 8.18 17.50
N VAL A 136 -8.51 7.50 18.11
CA VAL A 136 -9.06 6.25 17.55
C VAL A 136 -9.71 6.47 16.18
N LEU A 137 -10.52 7.52 16.03
CA LEU A 137 -11.16 7.85 14.74
C LEU A 137 -10.12 8.14 13.65
N SER A 138 -9.06 8.87 13.98
CA SER A 138 -7.96 9.17 13.06
C SER A 138 -7.22 7.90 12.63
N TRP A 139 -6.96 6.96 13.56
CA TRP A 139 -6.40 5.65 13.23
C TRP A 139 -7.32 4.83 12.32
N MET A 140 -8.63 4.79 12.62
CA MET A 140 -9.61 4.07 11.80
C MET A 140 -9.66 4.62 10.36
N GLU A 141 -9.66 5.94 10.21
CA GLU A 141 -9.68 6.60 8.91
C GLU A 141 -8.43 6.24 8.09
N ARG A 142 -7.22 6.40 8.65
CA ARG A 142 -5.96 6.11 7.94
C ARG A 142 -5.87 4.65 7.51
N ILE A 143 -6.29 3.71 8.37
CA ILE A 143 -6.32 2.27 8.04
C ILE A 143 -7.34 2.00 6.93
N ALA A 144 -8.54 2.56 7.02
CA ALA A 144 -9.59 2.37 6.02
C ALA A 144 -9.17 2.92 4.66
N PHE A 145 -8.60 4.13 4.63
CA PHE A 145 -8.06 4.75 3.44
C PHE A 145 -6.95 3.90 2.81
N ALA A 146 -5.92 3.56 3.58
CA ALA A 146 -4.80 2.77 3.07
C ALA A 146 -5.25 1.39 2.57
N SER A 147 -6.18 0.74 3.27
CA SER A 147 -6.73 -0.55 2.83
C SER A 147 -7.49 -0.43 1.52
N TYR A 148 -8.34 0.59 1.39
CA TYR A 148 -9.12 0.86 0.19
C TYR A 148 -8.21 1.14 -1.02
N VAL A 149 -7.30 2.11 -0.89
CA VAL A 149 -6.37 2.49 -1.97
C VAL A 149 -5.51 1.29 -2.37
N SER A 150 -4.95 0.58 -1.40
CA SER A 150 -4.14 -0.62 -1.66
C SER A 150 -4.92 -1.67 -2.45
N TYR A 151 -6.17 -1.94 -2.06
CA TYR A 151 -7.01 -2.93 -2.72
C TYR A 151 -7.35 -2.52 -4.17
N VAL A 152 -7.83 -1.30 -4.36
CA VAL A 152 -8.21 -0.78 -5.68
C VAL A 152 -7.00 -0.70 -6.61
N ALA A 153 -5.85 -0.26 -6.11
CA ALA A 153 -4.63 -0.14 -6.88
C ALA A 153 -4.03 -1.50 -7.26
N SER A 154 -4.12 -2.51 -6.38
CA SER A 154 -3.28 -3.73 -6.50
C SER A 154 -4.04 -4.96 -6.97
N SER A 155 -5.35 -5.06 -6.69
CA SER A 155 -6.11 -6.31 -6.85
C SER A 155 -6.15 -6.84 -8.28
N SER A 156 -6.29 -5.97 -9.28
CA SER A 156 -6.32 -6.37 -10.69
C SER A 156 -4.97 -6.90 -11.16
N HIS A 157 -3.86 -6.29 -10.70
CA HIS A 157 -2.50 -6.70 -11.04
C HIS A 157 -2.14 -8.05 -10.43
N PHE A 158 -2.52 -8.34 -9.18
CA PHE A 158 -2.35 -9.69 -8.63
C PHE A 158 -3.12 -10.75 -9.40
N LYS A 159 -4.37 -10.47 -9.78
CA LYS A 159 -5.17 -11.39 -10.60
C LYS A 159 -4.57 -11.60 -11.99
N GLN A 160 -4.06 -10.54 -12.62
CA GLN A 160 -3.39 -10.64 -13.91
C GLN A 160 -2.10 -11.45 -13.82
N ALA A 161 -1.28 -11.20 -12.80
CA ALA A 161 -0.04 -11.94 -12.58
C ALA A 161 -0.30 -13.45 -12.44
N GLU A 162 -1.35 -13.81 -11.71
CA GLU A 162 -1.74 -15.21 -11.53
C GLU A 162 -2.24 -15.83 -12.84
N ARG A 163 -3.08 -15.13 -13.60
CA ARG A 163 -3.50 -15.59 -14.94
C ARG A 163 -2.32 -15.79 -15.87
N ASN A 164 -1.36 -14.86 -15.88
CA ASN A 164 -0.19 -14.95 -16.73
C ASN A 164 0.66 -16.18 -16.40
N ARG A 165 0.81 -16.50 -15.10
CA ARG A 165 1.51 -17.72 -14.65
C ARG A 165 0.78 -18.99 -15.06
N GLN A 166 -0.54 -19.01 -14.92
CA GLN A 166 -1.36 -20.15 -15.34
C GLN A 166 -1.24 -20.38 -16.84
N LEU A 167 -1.35 -19.33 -17.65
CA LEU A 167 -1.14 -19.40 -19.09
C LEU A 167 0.28 -19.86 -19.43
N ALA A 168 1.31 -19.29 -18.79
CA ALA A 168 2.68 -19.71 -19.03
C ALA A 168 2.88 -21.21 -18.71
N PHE A 169 2.27 -21.71 -17.64
CA PHE A 169 2.31 -23.11 -17.27
C PHE A 169 1.58 -24.01 -18.28
N GLU A 170 0.35 -23.65 -18.69
CA GLU A 170 -0.45 -24.42 -19.65
C GLU A 170 0.24 -24.59 -21.01
N TYR A 171 0.94 -23.55 -21.46
CA TYR A 171 1.68 -23.56 -22.72
C TYR A 171 3.13 -24.06 -22.59
N GLY A 172 3.57 -24.42 -21.37
CA GLY A 172 4.91 -24.94 -21.11
C GLY A 172 6.04 -23.91 -21.26
N PHE A 173 5.74 -22.63 -21.12
CA PHE A 173 6.73 -21.55 -21.16
C PHE A 173 7.59 -21.55 -19.89
N LYS A 174 8.86 -21.16 -20.04
CA LYS A 174 9.86 -21.10 -18.97
C LYS A 174 10.41 -19.69 -18.79
#